data_AF-A0A4Q7LPM2-F1
#
_entry.id   AF-A0A4Q7LPM2-F1
#
_cell.length_a   1.000
_cell.length_b   1.000
_cell.length_c   1.000
_cell.angle_alpha   90.00
_cell.angle_beta   90.00
_cell.angle_gamma   90.00
#
_symmetry.space_group_name_H-M   'P 1'
#
loop_
_entity.id
_entity.type
_entity.pdbx_description
1 polymer ?
#
loop_
_entity_poly.entity_id
_entity_poly.type
_entity_poly.pdbx_seq_one_letter_code
_entity_poly.pdbx_strand_id
1 'polypeptide(L)'
;MAAVDRSSLSPLVWLGIGAGGALVGLLPWLITGARLPLQNLGEAGTLDMPIALLPLNQYFLGTIVALIVVGSAASGLAARILAERRPPGGTRALVGGTLGVQLIAIIQSVVVTVGVLEQSVRASLYLALLVAVCAVAFVVGLLVLLLVAQAPVPGAAIALSMTAVVSGSWLGIALRELFLSDPSGLSPLADGLLMALRWMPAVLVGAVIAWCGFRTVGRVVAVVVSVAALWIGPAFFTGVGNAAGSRILARNPLEMLDYGVGVFWMALGLVEVALPPLAVALAIGVIGGVALDVARRRRAETPSKPVAEPVAERTTDSPRTQ
;
A
#
# COMPACT_ATOMS: atom_id res chain seq x y z
N MET A 1 27.19 26.38 2.48
CA MET A 1 25.77 26.10 2.77
C MET A 1 25.69 25.71 4.23
N ALA A 2 25.12 26.57 5.09
CA ALA A 2 25.02 26.31 6.51
C ALA A 2 24.19 25.04 6.75
N ALA A 3 24.73 24.10 7.52
CA ALA A 3 24.02 22.92 7.95
C ALA A 3 22.85 23.36 8.83
N VAL A 4 21.64 23.35 8.29
CA VAL A 4 20.42 23.48 9.09
C VAL A 4 20.43 22.28 10.05
N ASP A 5 20.65 22.55 11.33
CA ASP A 5 20.59 21.56 12.38
C ASP A 5 19.16 20.98 12.43
N ARG A 6 18.98 19.81 11.81
CA ARG A 6 17.69 19.13 11.76
C ARG A 6 17.53 18.39 13.07
N SER A 7 16.98 19.08 14.06
CA SER A 7 16.65 18.46 15.34
C SER A 7 15.82 17.17 15.16
N SER A 8 16.15 16.16 15.95
CA SER A 8 15.42 14.89 15.96
C SER A 8 13.96 15.11 16.39
N LEU A 9 13.01 14.50 15.67
CA LEU A 9 11.60 14.54 16.07
C LEU A 9 11.38 13.71 17.34
N SER A 10 10.47 14.12 18.21
CA SER A 10 10.16 13.36 19.43
C SER A 10 9.48 12.01 19.10
N PRO A 11 9.59 10.98 19.96
CA PRO A 11 8.89 9.72 19.77
C PRO A 11 7.37 9.87 19.63
N LEU A 12 6.76 10.87 20.28
CA LEU A 12 5.33 11.15 20.16
C LEU A 12 4.94 11.57 18.73
N VAL A 13 5.78 12.36 18.06
CA VAL A 13 5.56 12.72 16.65
C VAL A 13 5.64 11.47 15.77
N TRP A 14 6.57 10.57 16.03
CA TRP A 14 6.67 9.29 15.31
C TRP A 14 5.45 8.39 15.53
N LEU A 15 4.90 8.36 16.74
CA LEU A 15 3.63 7.70 17.05
C LEU A 15 2.48 8.33 16.24
N GLY A 16 2.41 9.65 16.20
CA GLY A 16 1.42 10.40 15.40
C GLY A 16 1.54 10.13 13.89
N ILE A 17 2.76 10.04 13.35
CA ILE A 17 3.00 9.66 11.94
C ILE A 17 2.48 8.25 11.67
N GLY A 18 2.73 7.31 12.58
CA GLY A 18 2.24 5.93 12.46
C GLY A 18 0.72 5.86 12.48
N ALA A 19 0.09 6.55 13.43
CA ALA A 19 -1.35 6.65 13.52
C ALA A 19 -1.95 7.32 12.28
N GLY A 20 -1.34 8.41 11.81
CA GLY A 20 -1.74 9.13 10.61
C GLY A 20 -1.68 8.27 9.35
N GLY A 21 -0.63 7.46 9.18
CA GLY A 21 -0.55 6.52 8.05
C GLY A 21 -1.64 5.44 8.12
N ALA A 22 -1.91 4.87 9.29
CA ALA A 22 -3.04 3.94 9.46
C ALA A 22 -4.40 4.59 9.14
N LEU A 23 -4.62 5.83 9.55
CA LEU A 23 -5.82 6.59 9.23
C LEU A 23 -5.95 6.88 7.73
N VAL A 24 -4.85 7.18 7.02
CA VAL A 24 -4.83 7.27 5.55
C VAL A 24 -5.29 5.95 4.94
N GLY A 25 -4.85 4.81 5.49
CA GLY A 25 -5.32 3.49 5.10
C GLY A 25 -6.85 3.34 5.21
N LEU A 26 -7.45 3.79 6.30
CA LEU A 26 -8.89 3.70 6.53
C LEU A 26 -9.72 4.76 5.78
N LEU A 27 -9.08 5.84 5.33
CA LEU A 27 -9.75 7.05 4.83
C LEU A 27 -10.83 6.79 3.77
N PRO A 28 -10.60 5.97 2.72
CA PRO A 28 -11.62 5.73 1.71
C PRO A 28 -12.91 5.14 2.29
N TRP A 29 -12.81 4.29 3.30
CA TRP A 29 -13.96 3.68 3.98
C TRP A 29 -14.65 4.64 4.96
N LEU A 30 -13.87 5.48 5.64
CA LEU A 30 -14.44 6.48 6.55
C LEU A 30 -15.26 7.53 5.79
N ILE A 31 -14.83 7.92 4.58
CA ILE A 31 -15.54 8.89 3.73
C ILE A 31 -16.90 8.35 3.26
N THR A 32 -17.04 7.02 3.11
CA THR A 32 -18.33 6.40 2.75
C THR A 32 -19.29 6.26 3.95
N GLY A 33 -18.93 6.83 5.10
CA GLY A 33 -19.73 6.77 6.33
C GLY A 33 -19.52 5.51 7.17
N ALA A 34 -18.61 4.61 6.75
CA ALA A 34 -18.19 3.43 7.50
C ALA A 34 -19.33 2.54 8.03
N ARG A 35 -20.44 2.44 7.28
CA ARG A 35 -21.61 1.61 7.66
C ARG A 35 -21.36 0.15 7.32
N LEU A 36 -21.53 -0.74 8.29
CA LEU A 36 -21.23 -2.16 8.11
C LEU A 36 -22.12 -2.77 6.99
N PRO A 37 -21.53 -3.31 5.90
CA PRO A 37 -22.30 -3.81 4.78
C PRO A 37 -22.71 -5.26 5.04
N LEU A 38 -23.64 -5.54 5.96
CA LEU A 38 -24.13 -6.90 6.17
C LEU A 38 -25.22 -7.24 5.15
N GLN A 39 -24.83 -7.95 4.09
CA GLN A 39 -25.79 -8.52 3.14
C GLN A 39 -26.17 -9.94 3.59
N ASN A 40 -27.45 -10.15 3.93
CA ASN A 40 -28.11 -11.45 4.15
C ASN A 40 -27.95 -12.14 5.51
N LEU A 41 -27.38 -11.49 6.54
CA LEU A 41 -27.21 -12.10 7.88
C LEU A 41 -27.55 -11.17 9.05
N GLY A 42 -27.99 -9.94 8.76
CA GLY A 42 -28.43 -8.99 9.78
C GLY A 42 -29.95 -8.99 9.91
N GLU A 43 -30.45 -8.92 11.14
CA GLU A 43 -31.89 -8.78 11.43
C GLU A 43 -32.42 -7.37 11.16
N ALA A 44 -31.54 -6.37 11.10
CA ALA A 44 -31.87 -4.97 10.88
C ALA A 44 -31.94 -4.58 9.39
N GLY A 45 -32.83 -3.64 9.05
CA GLY A 45 -32.92 -3.04 7.72
C GLY A 45 -31.65 -2.23 7.36
N THR A 46 -31.41 -2.01 6.07
CA THR A 46 -30.17 -1.42 5.53
C THR A 46 -29.85 0.01 6.01
N LEU A 47 -30.82 0.75 6.57
CA LEU A 47 -30.64 2.12 7.04
C LEU A 47 -30.12 2.25 8.48
N ASP A 48 -30.24 1.18 9.29
CA ASP A 48 -29.85 1.15 10.72
C ASP A 48 -28.53 0.41 10.98
N MET A 49 -27.76 0.13 9.93
CA MET A 49 -26.50 -0.60 10.08
C MET A 49 -25.48 0.22 10.89
N PRO A 50 -24.85 -0.37 11.92
CA PRO A 50 -23.90 0.33 12.78
C PRO A 50 -22.60 0.68 12.05
N ILE A 51 -21.87 1.63 12.64
CA ILE A 51 -20.57 2.06 12.12
C ILE A 51 -19.50 1.05 12.53
N ALA A 52 -18.74 0.55 11.54
CA ALA A 52 -17.59 -0.31 11.73
C ALA A 52 -16.38 0.27 11.01
N LEU A 53 -15.22 0.33 11.66
CA LEU A 53 -14.00 0.92 11.10
C LEU A 53 -13.39 0.10 9.95
N LEU A 54 -13.81 -1.16 9.77
CA LEU A 54 -13.49 -2.02 8.65
C LEU A 54 -14.78 -2.63 8.08
N PRO A 55 -14.87 -2.76 6.74
CA PRO A 55 -16.02 -3.38 6.08
C PRO A 55 -15.93 -4.91 6.21
N LEU A 56 -16.27 -5.45 7.39
CA LEU A 56 -16.22 -6.89 7.66
C LEU A 56 -17.29 -7.65 6.86
N ASN A 57 -16.95 -7.95 5.60
CA ASN A 57 -17.76 -8.73 4.69
C ASN A 57 -16.90 -9.54 3.70
N GLN A 58 -17.35 -10.76 3.37
CA GLN A 58 -16.68 -11.68 2.42
C GLN A 58 -16.44 -11.11 1.01
N TYR A 59 -17.22 -10.12 0.58
CA TYR A 59 -17.03 -9.42 -0.70
C TYR A 59 -15.97 -8.31 -0.61
N PHE A 60 -15.57 -7.94 0.61
CA PHE A 60 -14.64 -6.87 0.90
C PHE A 60 -13.29 -7.39 1.42
N LEU A 61 -12.98 -8.68 1.30
CA LEU A 61 -11.70 -9.24 1.77
C LEU A 61 -10.50 -8.51 1.18
N GLY A 62 -10.50 -8.30 -0.14
CA GLY A 62 -9.45 -7.52 -0.81
C GLY A 62 -9.36 -6.09 -0.29
N THR A 63 -10.51 -5.47 0.00
CA THR A 63 -10.56 -4.12 0.57
C THR A 63 -10.02 -4.07 2.00
N ILE A 64 -10.36 -5.03 2.86
CA ILE A 64 -9.81 -5.11 4.24
C ILE A 64 -8.28 -5.16 4.17
N VAL A 65 -7.73 -6.03 3.31
CA VAL A 65 -6.29 -6.11 3.09
C VAL A 65 -5.75 -4.76 2.60
N ALA A 66 -6.41 -4.14 1.63
CA ALA A 66 -5.99 -2.86 1.06
C ALA A 66 -5.95 -1.73 2.10
N LEU A 67 -6.99 -1.58 2.94
CA LEU A 67 -7.06 -0.55 3.98
C LEU A 67 -5.91 -0.68 4.99
N ILE A 68 -5.59 -1.90 5.40
CA ILE A 68 -4.50 -2.17 6.35
C ILE A 68 -3.13 -1.96 5.69
N VAL A 69 -2.90 -2.59 4.53
CA VAL A 69 -1.59 -2.59 3.86
C VAL A 69 -1.21 -1.21 3.33
N VAL A 70 -2.15 -0.46 2.74
CA VAL A 70 -1.90 0.92 2.26
C VAL A 70 -1.58 1.84 3.43
N GLY A 71 -2.30 1.72 4.56
CA GLY A 71 -2.00 2.52 5.74
C GLY A 71 -0.62 2.24 6.32
N SER A 72 -0.24 0.96 6.40
CA SER A 72 1.11 0.55 6.81
C SER A 72 2.21 1.05 5.86
N ALA A 73 1.96 1.02 4.55
CA ALA A 73 2.90 1.52 3.56
C ALA A 73 3.06 3.05 3.64
N ALA A 74 1.97 3.79 3.91
CA ALA A 74 2.01 5.23 4.13
C ALA A 74 2.87 5.58 5.36
N SER A 75 2.66 4.90 6.48
CA SER A 75 3.51 5.02 7.68
C SER A 75 4.98 4.73 7.37
N GLY A 76 5.24 3.62 6.66
CA GLY A 76 6.59 3.22 6.29
C GLY A 76 7.28 4.21 5.35
N LEU A 77 6.54 4.77 4.39
CA LEU A 77 7.05 5.74 3.42
C LEU A 77 7.37 7.07 4.09
N ALA A 78 6.47 7.59 4.93
CA ALA A 78 6.73 8.77 5.76
C ALA A 78 7.99 8.55 6.62
N ALA A 79 8.13 7.35 7.19
CA ALA A 79 9.29 7.00 7.98
C ALA A 79 10.59 6.92 7.20
N ARG A 80 10.56 6.44 5.95
CA ARG A 80 11.71 6.42 5.04
C ARG A 80 12.13 7.84 4.64
N ILE A 81 11.16 8.71 4.35
CA ILE A 81 11.42 10.11 3.96
C ILE A 81 12.03 10.89 5.14
N LEU A 82 11.55 10.63 6.36
CA LEU A 82 12.00 11.31 7.58
C LEU A 82 13.10 10.56 8.33
N ALA A 83 13.80 9.62 7.68
CA ALA A 83 14.77 8.74 8.34
C ALA A 83 15.88 9.50 9.08
N GLU A 84 16.35 10.63 8.52
CA GLU A 84 17.38 11.49 9.14
C GLU A 84 16.95 12.11 10.47
N ARG A 85 15.63 12.22 10.73
CA ARG A 85 15.08 12.84 11.94
C ARG A 85 14.62 11.82 12.99
N ARG A 86 14.99 10.54 12.83
CA ARG A 86 14.48 9.44 13.66
C ARG A 86 15.32 9.30 14.95
N PRO A 87 14.73 9.51 16.14
CA PRO A 87 15.43 9.30 17.40
C PRO A 87 15.55 7.80 17.71
N PRO A 88 16.37 7.42 18.71
CA PRO A 88 16.29 6.11 19.34
C PRO A 88 14.84 5.84 19.80
N GLY A 89 14.27 4.71 19.40
CA GLY A 89 12.87 4.36 19.70
C GLY A 89 11.81 4.92 18.73
N GLY A 90 12.17 5.82 17.79
CA GLY A 90 11.23 6.37 16.81
C GLY A 90 10.52 5.31 15.97
N THR A 91 11.23 4.23 15.58
CA THR A 91 10.59 3.09 14.89
C THR A 91 9.53 2.41 15.77
N ARG A 92 9.82 2.19 17.06
CA ARG A 92 8.87 1.52 17.97
C ARG A 92 7.61 2.36 18.13
N ALA A 93 7.78 3.67 18.27
CA ALA A 93 6.66 4.61 18.33
C ALA A 93 5.82 4.61 17.04
N LEU A 94 6.46 4.64 15.87
CA LEU A 94 5.80 4.53 14.56
C LEU A 94 5.00 3.23 14.41
N VAL A 95 5.61 2.10 14.76
CA VAL A 95 4.97 0.78 14.74
C VAL A 95 3.80 0.78 15.72
N GLY A 96 4.01 1.26 16.95
CA GLY A 96 2.96 1.35 17.97
C GLY A 96 1.77 2.19 17.52
N GLY A 97 2.00 3.36 16.91
CA GLY A 97 0.93 4.21 16.37
C GLY A 97 0.17 3.54 15.24
N THR A 98 0.87 2.91 14.29
CA THR A 98 0.22 2.23 13.15
C THR A 98 -0.58 1.01 13.60
N LEU A 99 0.05 0.12 14.36
CA LEU A 99 -0.58 -1.11 14.84
C LEU A 99 -1.69 -0.82 15.84
N GLY A 100 -1.55 0.22 16.67
CA GLY A 100 -2.59 0.64 17.62
C GLY A 100 -3.89 1.01 16.90
N VAL A 101 -3.83 1.87 15.88
CA VAL A 101 -5.01 2.25 15.09
C VAL A 101 -5.61 1.04 14.36
N GLN A 102 -4.78 0.18 13.76
CA GLN A 102 -5.26 -1.01 13.04
C GLN A 102 -5.92 -2.02 13.99
N LEU A 103 -5.36 -2.26 15.18
CA LEU A 103 -5.96 -3.14 16.19
C LEU A 103 -7.30 -2.57 16.68
N ILE A 104 -7.37 -1.26 16.95
CA ILE A 104 -8.63 -0.61 17.33
C ILE A 104 -9.67 -0.81 16.22
N ALA A 105 -9.30 -0.60 14.95
CA ALA A 105 -10.20 -0.79 13.82
C ALA A 105 -10.72 -2.24 13.70
N ILE A 106 -9.82 -3.23 13.84
CA ILE A 106 -10.19 -4.65 13.81
C ILE A 106 -11.12 -4.99 14.97
N ILE A 107 -10.71 -4.68 16.22
CA ILE A 107 -11.48 -5.03 17.42
C ILE A 107 -12.86 -4.37 17.39
N GLN A 108 -12.94 -3.08 17.08
CA GLN A 108 -14.20 -2.35 17.03
C GLN A 108 -15.13 -2.95 15.97
N SER A 109 -14.61 -3.27 14.79
CA SER A 109 -15.42 -3.83 13.71
C SER A 109 -15.92 -5.23 14.06
N VAL A 110 -15.09 -6.06 14.70
CA VAL A 110 -15.47 -7.39 15.17
C VAL A 110 -16.57 -7.30 16.23
N VAL A 111 -16.41 -6.44 17.24
CA VAL A 111 -17.42 -6.23 18.30
C VAL A 111 -18.75 -5.79 17.70
N VAL A 112 -18.73 -4.82 16.78
CA VAL A 112 -19.94 -4.36 16.09
C VAL A 112 -20.57 -5.46 15.25
N THR A 113 -19.76 -6.25 14.55
CA THR A 113 -20.26 -7.34 13.71
C THR A 113 -20.91 -8.45 14.54
N VAL A 114 -20.30 -8.83 15.68
CA VAL A 114 -20.88 -9.80 16.62
C VAL A 114 -22.23 -9.33 17.15
N GLY A 115 -22.39 -8.03 17.41
CA GLY A 115 -23.64 -7.47 17.93
C GLY A 115 -24.82 -7.50 16.94
N VAL A 116 -24.56 -7.69 15.64
CA VAL A 116 -25.60 -7.67 14.59
C VAL A 116 -25.82 -9.05 13.94
N LEU A 117 -24.84 -9.94 14.05
CA LEU A 117 -24.95 -11.28 13.48
C LEU A 117 -25.95 -12.16 14.26
N GLU A 118 -26.73 -12.94 13.51
CA GLU A 118 -27.54 -14.02 14.10
C GLU A 118 -26.68 -15.02 14.90
N GLN A 119 -27.27 -15.62 15.94
CA GLN A 119 -26.61 -16.66 16.72
C GLN A 119 -26.68 -18.00 15.98
N SER A 120 -25.80 -18.20 15.01
CA SER A 120 -25.69 -19.45 14.25
C SER A 120 -24.24 -19.89 14.06
N VAL A 121 -24.01 -21.20 13.92
CA VAL A 121 -22.68 -21.77 13.62
C VAL A 121 -22.11 -21.19 12.32
N ARG A 122 -22.98 -20.89 11.36
CA ARG A 122 -22.59 -20.26 10.07
C ARG A 122 -22.04 -18.86 10.29
N ALA A 123 -22.71 -18.04 11.11
CA ALA A 123 -22.24 -16.71 11.46
C ALA A 123 -20.90 -16.75 12.20
N SER A 124 -20.68 -17.74 13.07
CA SER A 124 -19.39 -17.92 13.75
C SER A 124 -18.25 -18.28 12.78
N LEU A 125 -18.49 -19.22 11.85
CA LEU A 125 -17.49 -19.59 10.83
C LEU A 125 -17.17 -18.41 9.90
N TYR A 126 -18.20 -17.67 9.50
CA TYR A 126 -18.05 -16.45 8.72
C TYR A 126 -17.20 -15.40 9.44
N LEU A 127 -17.50 -15.12 10.71
CA LEU A 127 -16.71 -14.18 11.51
C LEU A 127 -15.27 -14.66 11.70
N ALA A 128 -15.06 -15.95 11.98
CA ALA A 128 -13.72 -16.52 12.14
C ALA A 128 -12.87 -16.34 10.87
N LEU A 129 -13.45 -16.54 9.69
CA LEU A 129 -12.79 -16.28 8.41
C LEU A 129 -12.39 -14.81 8.27
N LEU A 130 -13.30 -13.88 8.57
CA LEU A 130 -13.01 -12.45 8.48
C LEU A 130 -11.91 -12.02 9.46
N VAL A 131 -11.94 -12.53 10.69
CA VAL A 131 -10.89 -12.29 11.69
C VAL A 131 -9.55 -12.85 11.22
N ALA A 132 -9.53 -14.04 10.62
CA ALA A 132 -8.32 -14.62 10.06
C ALA A 132 -7.73 -13.75 8.93
N VAL A 133 -8.57 -13.22 8.04
CA VAL A 133 -8.13 -12.28 6.99
C VAL A 133 -7.57 -10.99 7.60
N CYS A 134 -8.22 -10.43 8.62
CA CYS A 134 -7.70 -9.27 9.35
C CYS A 134 -6.34 -9.56 9.99
N ALA A 135 -6.17 -10.73 10.62
CA ALA A 135 -4.92 -11.13 11.26
C ALA A 135 -3.77 -11.26 10.24
N VAL A 136 -4.03 -11.93 9.10
CA VAL A 136 -3.05 -12.04 8.01
C VAL A 136 -2.72 -10.66 7.44
N ALA A 137 -3.73 -9.82 7.17
CA ALA A 137 -3.53 -8.47 6.68
C ALA A 137 -2.71 -7.62 7.65
N PHE A 138 -2.93 -7.77 8.95
CA PHE A 138 -2.19 -7.07 10.01
C PHE A 138 -0.71 -7.46 10.02
N VAL A 139 -0.41 -8.76 9.93
CA VAL A 139 0.98 -9.27 9.84
C VAL A 139 1.65 -8.78 8.54
N VAL A 140 0.97 -8.89 7.40
CA VAL A 140 1.48 -8.38 6.11
C VAL A 140 1.69 -6.87 6.18
N GLY A 141 0.77 -6.13 6.79
CA GLY A 141 0.88 -4.69 7.02
C GLY A 141 2.12 -4.35 7.86
N LEU A 142 2.39 -5.09 8.94
CA LEU A 142 3.61 -4.91 9.74
C LEU A 142 4.87 -5.16 8.91
N LEU A 143 4.90 -6.24 8.12
CA LEU A 143 6.02 -6.54 7.23
C LEU A 143 6.25 -5.42 6.21
N VAL A 144 5.18 -4.95 5.56
CA VAL A 144 5.23 -3.84 4.62
C VAL A 144 5.77 -2.57 5.28
N LEU A 145 5.25 -2.21 6.47
CA LEU A 145 5.74 -1.05 7.21
C LEU A 145 7.24 -1.15 7.46
N LEU A 146 7.72 -2.28 7.98
CA LEU A 146 9.13 -2.46 8.34
C LEU A 146 10.03 -2.48 7.09
N LEU A 147 9.62 -3.18 6.03
CA LEU A 147 10.36 -3.22 4.77
C LEU A 147 10.46 -1.83 4.15
N VAL A 148 9.36 -1.08 4.08
CA VAL A 148 9.40 0.29 3.56
C VAL A 148 10.21 1.19 4.49
N ALA A 149 10.05 1.12 5.80
CA ALA A 149 10.69 2.04 6.75
C ALA A 149 12.19 1.81 6.97
N GLN A 150 12.69 0.57 6.78
CA GLN A 150 14.03 0.17 7.20
C GLN A 150 14.84 -0.62 6.17
N ALA A 151 14.22 -1.38 5.27
CA ALA A 151 14.99 -2.25 4.39
C ALA A 151 15.80 -1.43 3.36
N PRO A 152 16.84 -2.01 2.75
CA PRO A 152 17.44 -1.46 1.54
C PRO A 152 16.40 -1.25 0.43
N VAL A 153 16.73 -0.42 -0.56
CA VAL A 153 15.83 -0.06 -1.68
C VAL A 153 15.09 -1.27 -2.30
N PRO A 154 15.75 -2.43 -2.58
CA PRO A 154 15.05 -3.62 -3.08
C PRO A 154 13.90 -4.11 -2.20
N GLY A 155 14.12 -4.21 -0.88
CA GLY A 155 13.09 -4.70 0.05
C GLY A 155 11.88 -3.76 0.12
N ALA A 156 12.14 -2.44 0.12
CA ALA A 156 11.06 -1.46 0.05
C ALA A 156 10.33 -1.46 -1.30
N ALA A 157 11.04 -1.70 -2.40
CA ALA A 157 10.40 -1.80 -3.71
C ALA A 157 9.43 -2.99 -3.77
N ILE A 158 9.80 -4.14 -3.22
CA ILE A 158 8.91 -5.30 -3.10
C ILE A 158 7.66 -4.93 -2.29
N ALA A 159 7.85 -4.36 -1.09
CA ALA A 159 6.74 -3.99 -0.22
C ALA A 159 5.80 -2.94 -0.86
N LEU A 160 6.35 -1.89 -1.49
CA LEU A 160 5.56 -0.88 -2.20
C LEU A 160 4.83 -1.46 -3.41
N SER A 161 5.40 -2.45 -4.09
CA SER A 161 4.75 -3.13 -5.21
C SER A 161 3.59 -4.00 -4.73
N MET A 162 3.74 -4.72 -3.62
CA MET A 162 2.62 -5.44 -2.98
C MET A 162 1.49 -4.48 -2.56
N THR A 163 1.83 -3.31 -2.03
CA THR A 163 0.85 -2.26 -1.73
C THR A 163 0.17 -1.73 -3.00
N ALA A 164 0.92 -1.53 -4.07
CA ALA A 164 0.38 -1.06 -5.35
C ALA A 164 -0.66 -2.03 -5.92
N VAL A 165 -0.47 -3.35 -5.77
CA VAL A 165 -1.44 -4.36 -6.20
C VAL A 165 -2.81 -4.17 -5.54
N VAL A 166 -2.85 -3.84 -4.25
CA VAL A 166 -4.11 -3.67 -3.50
C VAL A 166 -4.65 -2.24 -3.52
N SER A 167 -3.89 -1.28 -4.05
CA SER A 167 -4.27 0.13 -4.09
C SER A 167 -5.57 0.38 -4.86
N GLY A 168 -5.85 -0.43 -5.90
CA GLY A 168 -7.10 -0.37 -6.67
C GLY A 168 -8.33 -0.59 -5.79
N SER A 169 -8.28 -1.57 -4.88
CA SER A 169 -9.35 -1.84 -3.92
C SER A 169 -9.44 -0.77 -2.83
N TRP A 170 -8.31 -0.19 -2.41
CA TRP A 170 -8.28 0.92 -1.44
C TRP A 170 -9.02 2.16 -1.96
N LEU A 171 -8.72 2.61 -3.18
CA LEU A 171 -9.39 3.79 -3.75
C LEU A 171 -10.79 3.46 -4.30
N GLY A 172 -10.94 2.24 -4.84
CA GLY A 172 -12.17 1.79 -5.49
C GLY A 172 -13.39 1.75 -4.57
N ILE A 173 -13.23 1.55 -3.26
CA ILE A 173 -14.38 1.54 -2.34
C ILE A 173 -15.02 2.93 -2.20
N ALA A 174 -14.22 3.98 -2.01
CA ALA A 174 -14.74 5.34 -1.92
C ALA A 174 -15.41 5.74 -3.24
N LEU A 175 -14.78 5.42 -4.36
CA LEU A 175 -15.29 5.79 -5.68
C LEU A 175 -16.59 5.05 -6.02
N ARG A 176 -16.69 3.77 -5.66
CA ARG A 176 -17.91 2.99 -5.87
C ARG A 176 -19.09 3.60 -5.14
N GLU A 177 -18.97 3.85 -3.84
CA GLU A 177 -20.10 4.37 -3.04
C GLU A 177 -20.45 5.82 -3.39
N LEU A 178 -19.45 6.66 -3.70
CA LEU A 178 -19.69 8.07 -4.05
C LEU A 178 -20.29 8.26 -5.45
N PHE A 179 -19.92 7.44 -6.44
CA PHE A 179 -20.30 7.64 -7.84
C PHE A 179 -21.32 6.62 -8.38
N LEU A 180 -21.53 5.47 -7.74
CA LEU A 180 -22.53 4.47 -8.16
C LEU A 180 -23.86 4.58 -7.41
N SER A 181 -23.98 5.52 -6.47
CA SER A 181 -25.24 5.85 -5.79
C SER A 181 -26.20 6.68 -6.65
N ASP A 182 -25.80 7.04 -7.88
CA ASP A 182 -26.65 7.77 -8.84
C ASP A 182 -27.58 6.78 -9.59
N PRO A 183 -28.91 6.87 -9.43
CA PRO A 183 -29.87 5.99 -10.11
C PRO A 183 -29.89 6.16 -11.63
N SER A 184 -29.30 7.22 -12.17
CA SER A 184 -29.35 7.54 -13.61
C SER A 184 -28.41 6.70 -14.50
N GLY A 185 -27.62 5.82 -13.90
CA GLY A 185 -26.65 4.99 -14.61
C GLY A 185 -25.31 5.70 -14.80
N LEU A 186 -24.24 4.91 -14.87
CA LEU A 186 -22.83 5.30 -14.91
C LEU A 186 -22.59 6.62 -15.67
N SER A 187 -22.28 7.69 -14.92
CA SER A 187 -21.81 8.93 -15.56
C SER A 187 -20.53 8.62 -16.37
N PRO A 188 -20.30 9.26 -17.54
CA PRO A 188 -19.07 9.08 -18.30
C PRO A 188 -17.80 9.30 -17.48
N LEU A 189 -17.90 10.14 -16.44
CA LEU A 189 -16.83 10.39 -15.48
C LEU A 189 -16.55 9.16 -14.60
N ALA A 190 -17.58 8.45 -14.12
CA ALA A 190 -17.42 7.22 -13.33
C ALA A 190 -16.74 6.11 -14.16
N ASP A 191 -17.16 5.93 -15.42
CA ASP A 191 -16.53 4.97 -16.33
C ASP A 191 -15.06 5.32 -16.59
N GLY A 192 -14.76 6.59 -16.88
CA GLY A 192 -13.39 7.06 -17.05
C GLY A 192 -12.52 6.83 -15.80
N LEU A 193 -13.10 6.99 -14.62
CA LEU A 193 -12.40 6.80 -13.35
C LEU A 193 -12.14 5.33 -13.02
N LEU A 194 -13.12 4.44 -13.25
CA LEU A 194 -12.93 2.99 -13.14
C LEU A 194 -11.90 2.49 -14.16
N MET A 195 -11.91 3.07 -15.37
CA MET A 195 -10.91 2.82 -16.41
C MET A 195 -9.51 3.28 -15.99
N ALA A 196 -9.38 4.36 -15.24
CA ALA A 196 -8.09 4.79 -14.68
C ALA A 196 -7.63 3.87 -13.54
N LEU A 197 -8.55 3.47 -12.65
CA LEU A 197 -8.26 2.59 -11.52
C LEU A 197 -7.69 1.23 -11.94
N ARG A 198 -8.16 0.64 -13.04
CA ARG A 198 -7.63 -0.65 -13.52
C ARG A 198 -6.14 -0.59 -13.87
N TRP A 199 -5.62 0.58 -14.25
CA TRP A 199 -4.21 0.77 -14.58
C TRP A 199 -3.35 1.20 -13.39
N MET A 200 -3.98 1.64 -12.30
CA MET A 200 -3.29 2.20 -11.16
C MET A 200 -2.26 1.23 -10.54
N PRO A 201 -2.56 -0.07 -10.32
CA PRO A 201 -1.54 -1.00 -9.85
C PRO A 201 -0.31 -1.08 -10.76
N ALA A 202 -0.52 -1.16 -12.08
CA ALA A 202 0.57 -1.23 -13.06
C ALA A 202 1.43 0.04 -13.07
N VAL A 203 0.79 1.22 -13.04
CA VAL A 203 1.49 2.51 -13.01
C VAL A 203 2.33 2.66 -11.74
N LEU A 204 1.76 2.32 -10.59
CA LEU A 204 2.46 2.40 -9.30
C LEU A 204 3.61 1.39 -9.22
N VAL A 205 3.42 0.14 -9.66
CA VAL A 205 4.49 -0.86 -9.75
C VAL A 205 5.60 -0.39 -10.69
N GLY A 206 5.24 0.15 -11.86
CA GLY A 206 6.21 0.72 -12.81
C GLY A 206 7.02 1.87 -12.19
N ALA A 207 6.37 2.78 -11.47
CA ALA A 207 7.05 3.87 -10.76
C ALA A 207 8.02 3.35 -9.68
N VAL A 208 7.61 2.30 -8.95
CA VAL A 208 8.46 1.63 -7.95
C VAL A 208 9.66 0.96 -8.60
N ILE A 209 9.48 0.28 -9.75
CA ILE A 209 10.57 -0.32 -10.54
C ILE A 209 11.54 0.77 -11.02
N ALA A 210 11.02 1.88 -11.56
CA ALA A 210 11.84 3.01 -12.00
C ALA A 210 12.68 3.59 -10.85
N TRP A 211 12.08 3.74 -9.66
CA TRP A 211 12.79 4.19 -8.45
C TRP A 211 13.84 3.18 -7.98
N CYS A 212 13.52 1.88 -8.06
CA CYS A 212 14.41 0.79 -7.67
C CYS A 212 15.61 0.66 -8.61
N GLY A 213 15.43 0.79 -9.93
CA GLY A 213 16.48 0.65 -10.94
C GLY A 213 17.08 -0.77 -11.03
N PHE A 214 18.18 -0.93 -11.77
CA PHE A 214 18.69 -2.24 -12.20
C PHE A 214 20.17 -2.53 -11.85
N ARG A 215 20.78 -1.70 -10.98
CA ARG A 215 22.24 -1.67 -10.80
C ARG A 215 22.84 -2.86 -10.04
N THR A 216 22.02 -3.61 -9.30
CA THR A 216 22.49 -4.71 -8.45
C THR A 216 21.56 -5.91 -8.59
N VAL A 217 22.08 -7.12 -8.34
CA VAL A 217 21.30 -8.36 -8.37
C VAL A 217 20.07 -8.26 -7.49
N GLY A 218 20.20 -7.74 -6.26
CA GLY A 218 19.07 -7.53 -5.36
C GLY A 218 17.97 -6.63 -5.94
N ARG A 219 18.33 -5.58 -6.70
CA ARG A 219 17.36 -4.71 -7.37
C ARG A 219 16.66 -5.45 -8.53
N VAL A 220 17.40 -6.24 -9.31
CA VAL A 220 16.81 -7.07 -10.37
C VAL A 220 15.82 -8.09 -9.79
N VAL A 221 16.20 -8.78 -8.71
CA VAL A 221 15.29 -9.69 -7.99
C VAL A 221 14.05 -8.96 -7.51
N ALA A 222 14.18 -7.75 -6.94
CA ALA A 222 13.03 -6.96 -6.53
C ALA A 222 12.10 -6.62 -7.71
N VAL A 223 12.64 -6.26 -8.88
CA VAL A 223 11.83 -6.02 -10.08
C VAL A 223 11.07 -7.27 -10.51
N VAL A 224 11.74 -8.43 -10.54
CA VAL A 224 11.08 -9.71 -10.88
C VAL A 224 9.95 -10.01 -9.90
N VAL A 225 10.19 -9.85 -8.60
CA VAL A 225 9.17 -10.05 -7.57
C VAL A 225 8.02 -9.04 -7.70
N SER A 226 8.30 -7.78 -8.01
CA SER A 226 7.28 -6.74 -8.25
C SER A 226 6.37 -7.08 -9.43
N VAL A 227 6.95 -7.53 -10.54
CA VAL A 227 6.21 -7.97 -11.74
C VAL A 227 5.41 -9.24 -11.43
N ALA A 228 6.00 -10.21 -10.73
CA ALA A 228 5.31 -11.41 -10.30
C ALA A 228 4.13 -11.10 -9.36
N ALA A 229 4.29 -10.15 -8.43
CA ALA A 229 3.21 -9.72 -7.55
C ALA A 229 2.05 -9.09 -8.33
N LEU A 230 2.33 -8.31 -9.38
CA LEU A 230 1.32 -7.72 -10.25
C LEU A 230 0.54 -8.77 -11.05
N TRP A 231 1.18 -9.89 -11.42
CA TRP A 231 0.52 -11.01 -12.09
C TRP A 231 -0.28 -11.89 -11.10
N ILE A 232 0.38 -12.34 -10.01
CA ILE A 232 -0.17 -13.32 -9.09
C ILE A 232 -1.24 -12.71 -8.17
N GLY A 233 -1.07 -11.45 -7.77
CA GLY A 233 -1.92 -10.79 -6.79
C GLY A 233 -3.41 -10.78 -7.15
N PRO A 234 -3.82 -10.30 -8.35
CA PRO A 234 -5.21 -10.33 -8.78
C PRO A 234 -5.80 -11.75 -8.82
N ALA A 235 -5.03 -12.74 -9.30
CA ALA A 235 -5.46 -14.14 -9.33
C ALA A 235 -5.66 -14.69 -7.91
N PHE A 236 -4.75 -14.36 -6.98
CA PHE A 236 -4.84 -14.73 -5.57
C PHE A 236 -6.12 -14.19 -4.93
N PHE A 237 -6.41 -12.90 -5.06
CA PHE A 237 -7.63 -12.31 -4.52
C PHE A 237 -8.90 -12.89 -5.16
N THR A 238 -8.85 -13.21 -6.46
CA THR A 238 -9.96 -13.85 -7.17
C THR A 238 -10.23 -15.24 -6.61
N GLY A 239 -9.20 -16.08 -6.43
CA GLY A 239 -9.32 -17.41 -5.86
C GLY A 239 -9.83 -17.38 -4.41
N VAL A 240 -9.23 -16.55 -3.57
CA VAL A 240 -9.64 -16.39 -2.16
C VAL A 240 -11.07 -15.86 -2.05
N GLY A 241 -11.44 -14.86 -2.85
CA GLY A 241 -12.80 -14.30 -2.86
C GLY A 241 -13.85 -15.34 -3.27
N ASN A 242 -13.54 -16.17 -4.28
CA ASN A 242 -14.43 -17.25 -4.71
C ASN A 242 -14.54 -18.37 -3.68
N ALA A 243 -13.43 -18.78 -3.06
CA ALA A 243 -13.43 -19.77 -1.98
C ALA A 243 -14.27 -19.28 -0.80
N ALA A 244 -13.98 -18.07 -0.30
CA ALA A 244 -14.68 -17.46 0.82
C ALA A 244 -16.18 -17.21 0.54
N GLY A 245 -16.54 -16.89 -0.70
CA GLY A 245 -17.92 -16.66 -1.10
C GLY A 245 -18.75 -17.93 -1.29
N SER A 246 -18.14 -19.12 -1.33
CA SER A 246 -18.84 -20.38 -1.60
C SER A 246 -19.60 -20.89 -0.38
N ARG A 247 -20.84 -20.42 -0.24
CA ARG A 247 -21.74 -20.78 0.87
C ARG A 247 -22.13 -22.26 0.90
N ILE A 248 -22.16 -22.91 -0.26
CA ILE A 248 -22.51 -24.34 -0.39
C ILE A 248 -21.41 -25.21 0.20
N LEU A 249 -20.16 -24.82 -0.03
CA LEU A 249 -18.99 -25.57 0.41
C LEU A 249 -18.57 -25.25 1.86
N ALA A 250 -19.26 -24.35 2.56
CA ALA A 250 -18.93 -23.93 3.93
C ALA A 250 -18.86 -25.08 4.96
N ARG A 251 -19.48 -26.23 4.66
CA ARG A 251 -19.41 -27.45 5.48
C ARG A 251 -18.19 -28.32 5.18
N ASN A 252 -17.56 -28.14 4.02
CA ASN A 252 -16.45 -28.93 3.50
C ASN A 252 -15.25 -28.01 3.16
N PRO A 253 -14.43 -27.59 4.14
CA PRO A 253 -13.37 -26.60 3.93
C PRO A 253 -12.27 -27.07 2.96
N LEU A 254 -12.05 -28.38 2.82
CA LEU A 254 -11.12 -28.91 1.82
C LEU A 254 -11.65 -28.70 0.39
N GLU A 255 -12.94 -28.93 0.15
CA GLU A 255 -13.56 -28.67 -1.15
C GLU A 255 -13.59 -27.18 -1.48
N MET A 256 -13.75 -26.30 -0.47
CA MET A 256 -13.61 -24.85 -0.63
C MET A 256 -12.21 -24.46 -1.10
N LEU A 257 -11.19 -25.08 -0.51
CA LEU A 257 -9.80 -24.85 -0.88
C LEU A 257 -9.55 -25.29 -2.32
N ASP A 258 -9.99 -26.50 -2.68
CA ASP A 258 -9.82 -27.03 -4.04
C ASP A 258 -10.53 -26.14 -5.08
N TYR A 259 -11.74 -25.67 -4.77
CA TYR A 259 -12.46 -24.70 -5.61
C TYR A 259 -11.67 -23.40 -5.77
N GLY A 260 -11.17 -22.83 -4.66
CA GLY A 260 -10.37 -21.61 -4.66
C GLY A 260 -9.07 -21.74 -5.47
N VAL A 261 -8.37 -22.88 -5.31
CA VAL A 261 -7.15 -23.21 -6.06
C VAL A 261 -7.45 -23.36 -7.54
N GLY A 262 -8.55 -24.01 -7.90
CA GLY A 262 -9.01 -24.11 -9.29
C GLY A 262 -9.26 -22.75 -9.92
N VAL A 263 -9.98 -21.87 -9.22
CA VAL A 263 -10.24 -20.48 -9.67
C VAL A 263 -8.94 -19.68 -9.76
N PHE A 264 -8.02 -19.84 -8.81
CA PHE A 264 -6.71 -19.19 -8.85
C PHE A 264 -5.93 -19.56 -10.11
N TRP A 265 -5.81 -20.85 -10.43
CA TRP A 265 -5.10 -21.30 -11.63
C TRP A 265 -5.77 -20.84 -12.92
N MET A 266 -7.11 -20.88 -12.95
CA MET A 266 -7.87 -20.35 -14.08
C MET A 266 -7.60 -18.86 -14.27
N ALA A 267 -7.66 -18.06 -13.21
CA ALA A 267 -7.40 -16.62 -13.25
C ALA A 267 -5.95 -16.30 -13.64
N LEU A 268 -4.98 -17.10 -13.17
CA LEU A 268 -3.57 -16.93 -13.52
C LEU A 268 -3.30 -17.15 -15.02
N GLY A 269 -4.09 -18.04 -15.65
CA GLY A 269 -4.03 -18.36 -17.08
C GLY A 269 -4.70 -17.34 -18.01
N LEU A 270 -5.40 -16.33 -17.49
CA LEU A 270 -6.06 -15.29 -18.30
C LEU A 270 -5.05 -14.26 -18.81
N VAL A 271 -4.27 -14.65 -19.81
CA VAL A 271 -3.17 -13.82 -20.38
C VAL A 271 -3.69 -12.48 -20.89
N GLU A 272 -4.87 -12.42 -21.49
CA GLU A 272 -5.47 -11.18 -22.01
C GLU A 272 -5.72 -10.13 -20.92
N VAL A 273 -5.99 -10.57 -19.69
CA VAL A 273 -6.22 -9.70 -18.53
C VAL A 273 -4.91 -9.33 -17.84
N ALA A 274 -3.98 -10.29 -17.75
CA ALA A 274 -2.72 -10.11 -17.03
C ALA A 274 -1.67 -9.34 -17.84
N LEU A 275 -1.54 -9.59 -19.15
CA LEU A 275 -0.43 -9.09 -19.96
C LEU A 275 -0.42 -7.56 -20.13
N PRO A 276 -1.56 -6.87 -20.39
CA PRO A 276 -1.51 -5.42 -20.60
C PRO A 276 -1.01 -4.63 -19.38
N PRO A 277 -1.48 -4.89 -18.14
CA PRO A 277 -0.93 -4.25 -16.94
C PRO A 277 0.58 -4.51 -16.75
N LEU A 278 1.05 -5.73 -17.02
CA LEU A 278 2.48 -6.07 -16.94
C LEU A 278 3.32 -5.27 -17.93
N ALA A 279 2.85 -5.16 -19.18
CA ALA A 279 3.53 -4.38 -20.22
C ALA A 279 3.63 -2.90 -19.85
N VAL A 280 2.55 -2.31 -19.31
CA VAL A 280 2.55 -0.91 -18.84
C VAL A 280 3.52 -0.71 -17.68
N ALA A 281 3.50 -1.61 -16.70
CA ALA A 281 4.42 -1.53 -15.56
C ALA A 281 5.90 -1.60 -15.99
N LEU A 282 6.21 -2.52 -16.90
CA LEU A 282 7.56 -2.66 -17.46
C LEU A 282 7.97 -1.45 -18.29
N ALA A 283 7.09 -0.93 -19.14
CA ALA A 283 7.37 0.25 -19.95
C ALA A 283 7.70 1.46 -19.06
N ILE A 284 6.85 1.75 -18.06
CA ILE A 284 7.07 2.84 -17.10
C ILE A 284 8.35 2.60 -16.30
N GLY A 285 8.56 1.37 -15.83
CA GLY A 285 9.73 1.00 -15.03
C GLY A 285 11.06 1.18 -15.76
N VAL A 286 11.14 0.70 -17.01
CA VAL A 286 12.34 0.81 -17.85
C VAL A 286 12.59 2.25 -18.26
N ILE A 287 11.59 2.93 -18.83
CA ILE A 287 11.73 4.31 -19.30
C ILE A 287 12.08 5.24 -18.13
N GLY A 288 11.33 5.14 -17.03
CA GLY A 288 11.58 5.94 -15.82
C GLY A 288 12.93 5.63 -15.18
N GLY A 289 13.32 4.36 -15.14
CA GLY A 289 14.62 3.94 -14.61
C GLY A 289 15.80 4.51 -15.41
N VAL A 290 15.73 4.47 -16.74
CA VAL A 290 16.74 5.05 -17.63
C VAL A 290 16.79 6.57 -17.47
N ALA A 291 15.64 7.25 -17.48
CA ALA A 291 15.56 8.70 -17.31
C ALA A 291 16.16 9.16 -15.98
N LEU A 292 15.86 8.45 -14.88
CA LEU A 292 16.42 8.74 -13.56
C LEU A 292 17.93 8.47 -13.49
N ASP A 293 18.43 7.43 -14.16
CA ASP A 293 19.88 7.15 -14.21
C ASP A 293 20.63 8.25 -14.97
N VAL A 294 20.14 8.65 -16.14
CA VAL A 294 20.71 9.74 -16.93
C VAL A 294 20.70 11.06 -16.15
N ALA A 295 19.59 11.39 -15.49
CA ALA A 295 19.49 12.61 -14.68
C ALA A 295 20.48 12.61 -13.50
N ARG A 296 20.73 11.45 -12.87
CA ARG A 296 21.70 11.31 -11.77
C ARG A 296 23.14 11.48 -12.25
N ARG A 297 23.49 10.92 -13.43
CA ARG A 297 24.82 11.09 -14.02
C ARG A 297 25.11 12.55 -14.36
N ARG A 298 24.17 13.24 -15.00
CA ARG A 298 24.30 14.67 -15.33
C ARG A 298 24.50 15.57 -14.10
N ARG A 299 23.86 15.24 -12.97
CA ARG A 299 24.06 15.99 -11.71
C ARG A 299 25.42 15.77 -11.07
N ALA A 300 26.04 14.60 -11.29
CA ALA A 300 27.38 14.31 -10.81
C ALA A 300 28.46 14.99 -11.67
N GLU A 301 28.15 15.27 -12.93
CA GLU A 301 29.08 15.89 -13.88
C GLU A 301 29.16 17.41 -13.80
N THR A 302 28.24 18.12 -13.15
CA THR A 302 28.33 19.58 -12.96
C THR A 302 29.32 19.90 -11.82
N PRO A 303 30.58 20.28 -12.10
CA PRO A 303 31.53 20.62 -11.06
C PRO A 303 31.17 22.02 -10.56
N SER A 304 31.24 22.22 -9.24
CA SER A 304 31.26 23.56 -8.64
C SER A 304 32.29 24.42 -9.37
N LYS A 305 31.84 25.54 -9.97
CA LYS A 305 32.73 26.59 -10.49
C LYS A 305 33.87 26.78 -9.48
N PRO A 306 35.15 26.73 -9.90
CA PRO A 306 36.23 27.08 -9.00
C PRO A 306 35.96 28.49 -8.49
N VAL A 307 35.87 28.62 -7.17
CA VAL A 307 35.96 29.92 -6.51
C VAL A 307 37.30 30.48 -6.96
N ALA A 308 37.27 31.55 -7.75
CA ALA A 308 38.48 32.24 -8.17
C ALA A 308 39.27 32.58 -6.91
N GLU A 309 40.46 32.00 -6.76
CA GLU A 309 41.39 32.39 -5.73
C GLU A 309 41.63 33.90 -5.84
N PRO A 310 41.63 34.65 -4.72
CA PRO A 310 42.06 36.03 -4.74
C PRO A 310 43.54 36.04 -5.13
N VAL A 311 43.85 36.72 -6.23
CA VAL A 311 45.21 36.99 -6.68
C VAL A 311 45.97 37.67 -5.54
N ALA A 312 46.88 36.92 -4.90
CA ALA A 312 47.82 37.48 -3.95
C ALA A 312 48.79 38.39 -4.72
N GLU A 313 48.57 39.70 -4.53
CA GLU A 313 49.45 40.76 -4.99
C GLU A 313 50.84 40.55 -4.38
N ARG A 314 51.76 40.11 -5.24
CA ARG A 314 53.15 39.82 -4.89
C ARG A 314 53.91 41.16 -4.91
N THR A 315 53.91 41.87 -3.80
CA THR A 315 54.70 43.10 -3.63
C THR A 315 56.18 42.75 -3.66
N THR A 316 56.87 43.32 -4.64
CA THR A 316 58.28 43.14 -4.93
C THR A 316 59.17 43.73 -3.85
N ASP A 317 60.14 42.90 -3.46
CA ASP A 317 61.34 43.18 -2.69
C ASP A 317 62.10 44.41 -3.24
N SER A 318 62.56 45.30 -2.35
CA SER A 318 63.44 46.44 -2.69
C SER A 318 64.85 46.15 -2.18
N PRO A 319 65.92 46.44 -2.95
CA PRO A 319 67.26 46.00 -2.62
C PRO A 319 67.97 46.89 -1.61
N ARG A 320 68.87 46.24 -0.85
CA ARG A 320 69.91 46.82 0.01
C ARG A 320 70.67 47.97 -0.66
N THR A 321 70.90 49.06 0.09
CA THR A 321 72.16 49.81 0.08
C THR A 321 72.38 50.54 1.41
N GLN A 322 73.55 50.25 2.01
CA GLN A 322 74.38 51.02 2.96
C GLN A 322 73.82 51.41 4.32
#